data_AF-A0A0Q9TB45-F1
#
_entry.id   AF-A0A0Q9TB45-F1
#
_cell.length_a   1.000
_cell.length_b   1.000
_cell.length_c   1.000
_cell.angle_alpha   90.00
_cell.angle_beta   90.00
_cell.angle_gamma   90.00
#
_symmetry.space_group_name_H-M   'P 1'
#
loop_
_entity.id
_entity.type
_entity.pdbx_description
1 polymer ?
#
loop_
_entity_poly.entity_id
_entity_poly.type
_entity_poly.pdbx_seq_one_letter_code
_entity_poly.pdbx_strand_id
1 'polypeptide(L)'
;MTDREADLAVVEQAKGAIMLRYGVSSCESLAAMARWARETQLSLPDLARALVKGVCQGRVTPETRGVVRWLEHRLRADIGEPPHLPASEQVARPHVPVVRQAPTQPPQPPASAPATRHQWRYASAVHAARALGSS
;
A
#
# COMPACT_ATOMS: atom_id res chain seq x y z
N MET A 1 12.70 -26.47 -10.51
CA MET A 1 12.62 -25.02 -10.22
C MET A 1 14.05 -24.53 -10.08
N THR A 2 14.48 -23.63 -10.95
CA THR A 2 15.82 -23.04 -10.87
C THR A 2 15.86 -21.97 -9.77
N ASP A 3 17.04 -21.67 -9.22
CA ASP A 3 17.18 -20.63 -8.18
C ASP A 3 16.65 -19.27 -8.65
N ARG A 4 16.79 -18.98 -9.95
CA ARG A 4 16.25 -17.76 -10.58
C ARG A 4 14.72 -17.73 -10.57
N GLU A 5 14.05 -18.85 -10.84
CA GLU A 5 12.58 -18.92 -10.79
C GLU A 5 12.08 -18.74 -9.35
N ALA A 6 12.77 -19.32 -8.38
CA ALA A 6 12.45 -19.16 -6.97
C ALA A 6 12.60 -17.69 -6.51
N ASP A 7 13.65 -17.02 -6.97
CA ASP A 7 13.91 -15.60 -6.70
C ASP A 7 12.85 -14.70 -7.34
N LEU A 8 12.44 -14.97 -8.57
CA LEU A 8 11.37 -14.22 -9.22
C LEU A 8 10.03 -14.44 -8.48
N ALA A 9 9.74 -15.66 -8.07
CA ALA A 9 8.51 -15.98 -7.35
C ALA A 9 8.41 -15.21 -6.01
N VAL A 10 9.50 -15.13 -5.24
CA VAL A 10 9.47 -14.37 -3.97
C VAL A 10 9.35 -12.86 -4.20
N VAL A 11 9.92 -12.34 -5.28
CA VAL A 11 9.75 -10.92 -5.66
C VAL A 11 8.29 -10.63 -6.02
N GLU A 12 7.64 -11.48 -6.81
CA GLU A 12 6.21 -11.31 -7.14
C GLU A 12 5.30 -11.46 -5.91
N GLN A 13 5.63 -12.35 -4.98
CA GLN A 13 4.93 -12.45 -3.69
C GLN A 13 5.05 -11.17 -2.86
N ALA A 14 6.26 -10.62 -2.76
CA ALA A 14 6.52 -9.38 -2.04
C ALA A 14 5.77 -8.19 -2.67
N LYS A 15 5.77 -8.08 -4.01
CA LYS A 15 4.96 -7.09 -4.73
C LYS A 15 3.47 -7.23 -4.40
N GLY A 16 2.93 -8.44 -4.51
CA GLY A 16 1.53 -8.73 -4.18
C GLY A 16 1.16 -8.32 -2.75
N ALA A 17 2.04 -8.58 -1.78
CA ALA A 17 1.84 -8.17 -0.39
C ALA A 17 1.75 -6.64 -0.23
N ILE A 18 2.63 -5.89 -0.91
CA ILE A 18 2.60 -4.42 -0.90
C ILE A 18 1.34 -3.90 -1.59
N MET A 19 1.01 -4.43 -2.78
CA MET A 19 -0.18 -4.04 -3.54
C MET A 19 -1.46 -4.23 -2.70
N LEU A 20 -1.63 -5.39 -2.08
CA LEU A 20 -2.82 -5.69 -1.27
C LEU A 20 -2.94 -4.81 -0.03
N ARG A 21 -1.81 -4.49 0.61
CA ARG A 21 -1.82 -3.72 1.86
C ARG A 21 -1.97 -2.22 1.65
N TYR A 22 -1.45 -1.70 0.53
CA TYR A 22 -1.33 -0.25 0.31
C TYR A 22 -2.11 0.26 -0.90
N GLY A 23 -2.75 -0.61 -1.68
CA GLY A 23 -3.54 -0.20 -2.86
C GLY A 23 -2.70 0.39 -3.99
N VAL A 24 -1.39 0.11 -4.03
CA VAL A 24 -0.48 0.57 -5.09
C VAL A 24 -0.41 -0.42 -6.23
N SER A 25 0.04 0.04 -7.40
CA SER A 25 0.22 -0.79 -8.59
C SER A 25 1.41 -1.76 -8.48
N SER A 26 1.47 -2.70 -9.42
CA SER A 26 2.59 -3.64 -9.57
C SER A 26 3.91 -2.91 -9.87
N CYS A 27 3.87 -1.84 -10.69
CA CYS A 27 5.05 -1.04 -11.02
C CYS A 27 5.53 -0.22 -9.82
N GLU A 28 4.62 0.43 -9.10
CA GLU A 28 4.96 1.23 -7.90
C GLU A 28 5.53 0.34 -6.79
N SER A 29 4.95 -0.83 -6.56
CA SER A 29 5.46 -1.77 -5.56
C SER A 29 6.88 -2.26 -5.90
N LEU A 30 7.15 -2.60 -7.17
CA LEU A 30 8.48 -2.97 -7.62
C LEU A 30 9.48 -1.79 -7.52
N ALA A 31 9.07 -0.59 -7.90
CA ALA A 31 9.92 0.61 -7.82
C ALA A 31 10.32 0.92 -6.36
N ALA A 32 9.37 0.81 -5.43
CA ALA A 32 9.62 0.97 -4.00
C ALA A 32 10.61 -0.08 -3.48
N MET A 33 10.38 -1.36 -3.79
CA MET A 33 11.28 -2.44 -3.41
C MET A 33 12.69 -2.26 -4.00
N ALA A 34 12.81 -1.87 -5.26
CA ALA A 34 14.10 -1.63 -5.90
C ALA A 34 14.86 -0.45 -5.24
N ARG A 35 14.15 0.59 -4.81
CA ARG A 35 14.74 1.70 -4.04
C ARG A 35 15.23 1.20 -2.68
N TRP A 36 14.41 0.47 -1.95
CA TRP A 36 14.78 -0.04 -0.62
C TRP A 36 15.93 -1.06 -0.66
N ALA A 37 16.01 -1.88 -1.71
CA ALA A 37 17.13 -2.80 -1.93
C ALA A 37 18.47 -2.03 -2.01
N ARG A 38 18.49 -0.89 -2.72
CA ARG A 38 19.68 -0.02 -2.79
C ARG A 38 20.02 0.62 -1.44
N GLU A 39 19.01 1.12 -0.72
CA GLU A 39 19.20 1.77 0.58
C GLU A 39 19.73 0.81 1.65
N THR A 40 19.33 -0.46 1.59
CA THR A 40 19.77 -1.52 2.52
C THR A 40 20.99 -2.29 2.03
N GLN A 41 21.48 -1.99 0.82
CA GLN A 41 22.55 -2.74 0.14
C GLN A 41 22.24 -4.25 0.03
N LEU A 42 20.97 -4.60 -0.14
CA LEU A 42 20.52 -5.97 -0.34
C LEU A 42 20.19 -6.24 -1.81
N SER A 43 20.27 -7.51 -2.19
CA SER A 43 19.66 -7.95 -3.45
C SER A 43 18.13 -7.81 -3.37
N LEU A 44 17.49 -7.59 -4.51
CA LEU A 44 16.03 -7.51 -4.57
C LEU A 44 15.35 -8.80 -4.05
N PRO A 45 15.83 -10.03 -4.40
CA PRO A 45 15.30 -11.26 -3.82
C PRO A 45 15.47 -11.36 -2.29
N ASP A 46 16.59 -10.90 -1.73
CA ASP A 46 16.82 -10.97 -0.28
C ASP A 46 15.96 -9.96 0.49
N LEU A 47 15.77 -8.76 -0.05
CA LEU A 47 14.79 -7.81 0.46
C LEU A 47 13.37 -8.39 0.40
N ALA A 48 13.00 -9.02 -0.72
CA ALA A 48 11.71 -9.67 -0.89
C ALA A 48 11.50 -10.81 0.13
N ARG A 49 12.55 -11.62 0.37
CA ARG A 49 12.54 -12.66 1.42
C ARG A 49 12.36 -12.05 2.81
N ALA A 50 13.08 -10.97 3.13
CA ALA A 50 12.94 -10.29 4.42
C ALA A 50 11.53 -9.72 4.62
N LEU A 51 10.93 -9.17 3.56
CA LEU A 51 9.56 -8.67 3.58
C LEU A 51 8.55 -9.82 3.77
N VAL A 52 8.60 -10.86 2.94
CA VAL A 52 7.63 -11.96 3.00
C VAL A 52 7.79 -12.78 4.29
N LYS A 53 9.01 -13.22 4.62
CA LYS A 53 9.24 -14.06 5.80
C LYS A 53 9.18 -13.25 7.09
N GLY A 54 9.84 -12.10 7.14
CA GLY A 54 9.94 -11.29 8.34
C GLY A 54 8.68 -10.48 8.64
N VAL A 55 8.20 -9.71 7.66
CA VAL A 55 7.05 -8.81 7.88
C VAL A 55 5.72 -9.56 7.73
N CYS A 56 5.53 -10.34 6.65
CA CYS A 56 4.24 -10.98 6.40
C CYS A 56 4.02 -12.24 7.23
N GLN A 57 5.06 -13.06 7.44
CA GLN A 57 4.95 -14.33 8.18
C GLN A 57 5.43 -14.25 9.64
N GLY A 58 5.99 -13.11 10.07
CA GLY A 58 6.52 -12.94 11.44
C GLY A 58 7.77 -13.78 11.75
N ARG A 59 8.43 -14.34 10.74
CA ARG A 59 9.63 -15.19 10.89
C ARG A 59 10.88 -14.33 10.88
N VAL A 60 11.25 -13.82 12.05
CA VAL A 60 12.41 -12.94 12.25
C VAL A 60 13.55 -13.70 12.92
N THR A 61 14.74 -13.66 12.32
CA THR A 61 15.99 -14.16 12.91
C THR A 61 16.82 -13.01 13.47
N PRO A 62 17.82 -13.25 14.34
CA PRO A 62 18.72 -12.19 14.81
C PRO A 62 19.38 -11.40 13.67
N GLU A 63 19.75 -12.07 12.58
CA GLU A 63 20.44 -11.48 11.41
C GLU A 63 19.49 -10.61 10.58
N THR A 64 18.22 -11.02 10.46
CA THR A 64 17.22 -10.32 9.66
C THR A 64 16.47 -9.23 10.44
N ARG A 65 16.57 -9.21 11.77
CA ARG A 65 15.84 -8.29 12.66
C ARG A 65 16.01 -6.83 12.28
N GLY A 66 17.24 -6.39 11.99
CA GLY A 66 17.51 -5.00 11.62
C GLY A 66 16.76 -4.58 10.35
N VAL A 67 16.89 -5.39 9.30
CA VAL A 67 16.24 -5.16 8.00
C VAL A 67 14.71 -5.21 8.13
N VAL A 68 14.17 -6.17 8.88
CA VAL A 68 12.71 -6.27 9.10
C VAL A 68 12.17 -5.05 9.83
N ARG A 69 12.85 -4.58 10.88
CA ARG A 69 12.46 -3.35 11.59
C ARG A 69 12.53 -2.11 10.72
N TRP A 70 13.58 -2.01 9.90
CA TRP A 70 13.72 -0.94 8.93
C TRP A 70 12.60 -0.97 7.89
N LEU A 71 12.27 -2.16 7.35
CA LEU A 71 11.15 -2.35 6.42
C LEU A 71 9.83 -1.95 7.05
N GLU A 72 9.53 -2.41 8.28
CA GLU A 72 8.33 -1.99 9.01
C GLU A 72 8.23 -0.47 9.15
N HIS A 73 9.36 0.22 9.36
CA HIS A 73 9.38 1.68 9.42
C HIS A 73 9.08 2.30 8.05
N ARG A 74 9.77 1.87 6.98
CA ARG A 74 9.53 2.37 5.61
C ARG A 74 8.11 2.12 5.14
N LEU A 75 7.57 0.95 5.43
CA LEU A 75 6.19 0.56 5.15
C LEU A 75 5.15 1.46 5.84
N ARG A 76 5.50 2.15 6.93
CA ARG A 76 4.64 3.16 7.57
C ARG A 76 4.83 4.56 6.97
N ALA A 77 6.04 4.88 6.53
CA ALA A 77 6.41 6.22 6.04
C ALA A 77 6.13 6.41 4.54
N ASP A 78 6.59 5.49 3.68
CA ASP A 78 6.71 5.72 2.23
C ASP A 78 5.42 5.43 1.45
N ILE A 79 4.52 4.61 1.98
CA ILE A 79 3.35 4.10 1.24
C ILE A 79 2.02 4.45 1.94
N GLY A 80 2.10 5.09 3.11
CA GLY A 80 0.94 5.61 3.84
C GLY A 80 0.61 7.06 3.50
N GLU A 81 1.55 7.80 2.91
CA GLU A 81 1.33 9.17 2.47
C GLU A 81 0.88 9.15 1.00
N PRO A 82 -0.35 9.58 0.67
CA PRO A 82 -0.68 9.82 -0.72
C PRO A 82 0.28 10.90 -1.25
N PRO A 83 0.74 10.80 -2.51
CA PRO A 83 1.50 11.88 -3.11
C PRO A 83 0.64 13.14 -2.99
N HIS A 84 1.12 14.12 -2.20
CA HIS A 84 0.60 15.47 -2.22
C HIS A 84 0.89 16.01 -3.63
N LEU A 85 -0.01 15.72 -4.57
CA LEU A 85 -0.10 16.50 -5.78
C LEU A 85 -0.31 17.95 -5.31
N PRO A 86 0.58 18.90 -5.67
CA PRO A 86 0.24 20.29 -5.46
C PRO A 86 -1.10 20.51 -6.17
N ALA A 87 -2.07 21.08 -5.46
CA ALA A 87 -3.38 21.44 -6.00
C ALA A 87 -3.20 22.55 -7.03
N SER A 88 -2.69 22.22 -8.21
CA SER A 88 -2.40 23.14 -9.29
C SER A 88 -2.30 22.30 -10.55
N GLU A 89 -3.46 22.11 -11.18
CA GLU A 89 -3.69 21.94 -12.62
C GLU A 89 -4.95 21.10 -12.86
N GLN A 90 -6.10 21.61 -12.38
CA GLN A 90 -7.31 21.53 -13.19
C GLN A 90 -7.07 22.40 -14.43
N VAL A 91 -6.38 21.84 -15.42
CA VAL A 91 -6.41 22.37 -16.77
C VAL A 91 -7.84 22.21 -17.25
N ALA A 92 -8.52 23.36 -17.33
CA ALA A 92 -9.82 23.54 -17.93
C ALA A 92 -9.87 22.79 -19.26
N ARG A 93 -10.68 21.74 -19.33
CA ARG A 93 -11.11 21.19 -20.61
C ARG A 93 -11.94 22.26 -21.32
N PRO A 94 -11.63 22.65 -22.56
CA PRO A 94 -12.53 23.50 -23.32
C PRO A 94 -13.82 22.72 -23.62
N HIS A 95 -14.91 23.15 -22.99
CA HIS A 95 -16.25 22.70 -23.31
C HIS A 95 -16.67 23.26 -24.68
N VAL A 96 -16.85 22.37 -25.64
CA VAL A 96 -17.60 22.67 -26.88
C VAL A 96 -19.08 22.75 -26.50
N PRO A 97 -19.81 23.83 -26.84
CA PRO A 97 -21.23 23.91 -26.53
C PRO A 97 -22.03 23.12 -27.58
N VAL A 98 -22.50 21.93 -27.20
CA VAL A 98 -23.59 21.25 -27.94
C VAL A 98 -24.92 21.63 -27.30
N VAL A 99 -25.80 22.11 -28.17
CA VAL A 99 -27.12 22.68 -27.91
C VAL A 99 -28.09 21.65 -27.31
N ARG A 100 -28.70 22.04 -26.18
CA ARG A 100 -30.05 21.75 -25.66
C ARG A 100 -30.76 20.46 -26.11
N GLN A 101 -31.12 19.62 -25.14
CA GLN A 101 -32.51 19.23 -24.84
C GLN A 101 -32.66 18.56 -23.46
N ALA A 102 -33.61 19.05 -22.67
CA ALA A 102 -34.25 18.41 -21.51
C ALA A 102 -35.75 18.24 -21.88
N PRO A 103 -36.62 17.46 -21.19
CA PRO A 103 -36.54 16.96 -19.80
C PRO A 103 -36.83 15.43 -19.68
N THR A 104 -36.50 14.74 -18.58
CA THR A 104 -37.38 14.52 -17.42
C THR A 104 -36.55 13.82 -16.33
N GLN A 105 -36.44 14.43 -15.14
CA GLN A 105 -35.63 13.92 -14.03
C GLN A 105 -36.54 13.47 -12.88
N PRO A 106 -36.45 12.23 -12.37
CA PRO A 106 -37.08 11.84 -11.11
C PRO A 106 -36.32 12.44 -9.89
N PRO A 107 -36.99 12.59 -8.72
CA PRO A 107 -36.53 13.44 -7.62
C PRO A 107 -35.27 12.90 -6.93
N GLN A 108 -34.28 13.78 -6.74
CA GLN A 108 -33.11 13.51 -5.89
C GLN A 108 -33.46 13.70 -4.40
N PRO A 109 -32.99 12.81 -3.50
CA PRO A 109 -32.97 13.08 -2.07
C PRO A 109 -31.84 14.07 -1.71
N PRO A 110 -31.98 14.81 -0.59
CA PRO A 110 -31.06 15.90 -0.24
C PRO A 110 -29.70 15.42 0.25
N ALA A 111 -28.70 16.24 -0.04
CA ALA A 111 -27.33 16.11 0.42
C ALA A 111 -27.22 16.05 1.96
N SER A 112 -26.50 15.04 2.47
CA SER A 112 -25.59 15.13 3.61
C SER A 112 -24.99 13.77 3.91
N ALA A 113 -23.76 13.52 3.42
CA ALA A 113 -22.86 12.58 4.06
C ALA A 113 -21.47 13.22 4.02
N PRO A 114 -20.83 13.52 5.16
CA PRO A 114 -19.43 13.87 5.16
C PRO A 114 -18.68 12.69 4.56
N ALA A 115 -17.80 12.95 3.59
CA ALA A 115 -16.86 11.96 3.08
C ALA A 115 -16.19 11.31 4.28
N THR A 116 -16.57 10.06 4.58
CA THR A 116 -15.92 9.24 5.58
C THR A 116 -14.49 9.07 5.09
N ARG A 117 -13.60 9.92 5.61
CA ARG A 117 -12.17 9.66 5.59
C ARG A 117 -12.04 8.26 6.17
N HIS A 118 -11.60 7.30 5.36
CA HIS A 118 -11.20 5.98 5.82
C HIS A 118 -9.92 6.14 6.65
N GLN A 119 -10.06 6.76 7.82
CA GLN A 119 -9.09 6.73 8.88
C GLN A 119 -9.17 5.33 9.46
N TRP A 120 -8.42 4.41 8.85
CA TRP A 120 -8.25 3.07 9.36
C TRP A 120 -7.62 3.17 10.74
N ARG A 121 -8.43 2.92 11.78
CA ARG A 121 -7.97 2.85 13.16
C ARG A 121 -7.04 1.64 13.25
N TYR A 122 -5.77 1.91 13.49
CA TYR A 122 -4.74 0.92 13.79
C TYR A 122 -5.13 0.14 15.05
N ALA A 123 -5.87 -0.97 14.90
CA ALA A 123 -5.97 -1.97 15.95
C ALA A 123 -4.77 -2.91 15.81
N SER A 124 -3.69 -2.57 16.49
CA SER A 124 -2.56 -3.47 16.70
C SER A 124 -3.08 -4.83 17.19
N ALA A 125 -2.61 -5.94 16.59
CA ALA A 125 -2.93 -7.31 17.01
C ALA A 125 -2.59 -7.56 18.50
N VAL A 126 -1.74 -6.72 19.10
CA VAL A 126 -1.41 -6.75 20.53
C VAL A 126 -2.58 -6.31 21.43
N HIS A 127 -3.54 -5.54 20.92
CA HIS A 127 -4.76 -5.18 21.67
C HIS A 127 -5.88 -6.23 21.55
N ALA A 128 -5.97 -6.97 20.45
CA ALA A 128 -7.00 -8.02 20.29
C ALA A 128 -6.79 -9.20 21.26
N ALA A 129 -5.55 -9.54 21.58
CA ALA A 129 -5.23 -10.64 22.51
C ALA A 129 -5.62 -10.35 23.97
N ARG A 130 -5.75 -9.08 24.39
CA ARG A 130 -6.17 -8.72 25.76
C ARG A 130 -7.68 -8.78 25.97
N ALA A 131 -8.47 -8.78 24.90
CA ALA A 131 -9.94 -8.79 24.98
C ALA A 131 -10.54 -10.20 25.19
N LEU A 132 -9.74 -11.26 25.03
CA LEU A 132 -10.18 -12.66 25.19
C LEU A 132 -9.71 -13.32 26.49
N GLY A 133 -8.99 -12.60 27.35
CA GLY A 133 -8.37 -13.14 28.57
C GLY A 133 -8.97 -12.64 29.88
N SER A 134 -10.19 -12.11 29.88
CA SER A 134 -10.89 -11.68 31.11
C SER A 134 -12.25 -12.37 31.20
N SER A 135 -12.22 -13.64 31.61
CA SER A 135 -13.31 -14.35 32.30
C SER A 135 -12.70 -15.50 33.07
#